data_AF-A0A923VYF7-F1
#
_entry.id   AF-A0A923VYF7-F1
#
_cell.length_a   1.000
_cell.length_b   1.000
_cell.length_c   1.000
_cell.angle_alpha   90.00
_cell.angle_beta   90.00
_cell.angle_gamma   90.00
#
_symmetry.space_group_name_H-M   'P 1'
#
loop_
_entity.id
_entity.type
_entity.pdbx_description
1 polymer ?
#
loop_
_entity_poly.entity_id
_entity_poly.type
_entity_poly.pdbx_seq_one_letter_code
_entity_poly.pdbx_strand_id
1 'polypeptide(L)'
;MKNLALFLVAFVVFGCNKKTSNKAVCITSLTYKSRKLQLIPDLIRINISDSNQNLTKKLSSYNFADQVFFYSMPENQREYFIGGSIISTKDLVTIQVTTSFFNSEHGRKVWKSNEVEKLLLQDSIGLLIGKDTIIIKSCR
;
A
#
# COMPACT_ATOMS: atom_id res chain seq x y z
N MET A 1 -21.39 58.89 31.79
CA MET A 1 -20.87 57.89 30.83
C MET A 1 -19.81 57.06 31.58
N LYS A 2 -20.22 56.11 32.42
CA LYS A 2 -20.30 54.65 32.15
C LYS A 2 -19.05 54.06 31.46
N ASN A 3 -18.19 53.49 32.32
CA ASN A 3 -17.42 52.25 32.19
C ASN A 3 -16.59 51.98 30.93
N LEU A 4 -15.26 51.99 31.08
CA LEU A 4 -14.35 51.28 30.18
C LEU A 4 -13.29 50.50 31.00
N ALA A 5 -13.77 49.59 31.85
CA ALA A 5 -12.97 48.48 32.36
C ALA A 5 -13.28 47.23 31.54
N LEU A 6 -12.31 46.31 31.47
CA LEU A 6 -12.28 45.06 30.70
C LEU A 6 -11.87 45.23 29.22
N PHE A 7 -10.58 45.51 28.99
CA PHE A 7 -9.92 44.79 27.89
C PHE A 7 -9.66 43.37 28.36
N LEU A 8 -10.67 42.57 28.08
CA LEU A 8 -10.80 41.16 28.37
C LEU A 8 -9.58 40.40 27.85
N VAL A 9 -8.98 39.65 28.77
CA VAL A 9 -8.28 38.40 28.55
C VAL A 9 -8.81 37.68 27.30
N ALA A 10 -8.10 37.81 26.20
CA ALA A 10 -8.22 36.95 25.03
C ALA A 10 -6.81 36.56 24.58
N PHE A 11 -6.01 36.08 25.53
CA PHE A 11 -4.96 35.11 25.21
C PHE A 11 -5.69 33.87 24.72
N VAL A 12 -6.01 33.88 23.44
CA VAL A 12 -6.48 32.73 22.67
C VAL A 12 -5.42 31.67 22.89
N VAL A 13 -5.76 30.72 23.77
CA VAL A 13 -5.09 29.46 23.95
C VAL A 13 -5.16 28.80 22.57
N PHE A 14 -4.13 29.01 21.76
CA PHE A 14 -3.86 28.20 20.58
C PHE A 14 -3.55 26.80 21.10
N GLY A 15 -4.62 26.07 21.42
CA GLY A 15 -4.60 24.63 21.54
C GLY A 15 -4.09 24.11 20.21
N CYS A 16 -2.80 23.78 20.18
CA CYS A 16 -2.22 22.98 19.12
C CYS A 16 -2.92 21.62 19.20
N ASN A 17 -4.05 21.50 18.51
CA ASN A 17 -4.63 20.21 18.19
C ASN A 17 -3.60 19.48 17.34
N LYS A 18 -2.75 18.67 17.98
CA LYS A 18 -1.98 17.65 17.28
C LYS A 18 -3.02 16.79 16.56
N LYS A 19 -3.24 17.08 15.28
CA LYS A 19 -3.90 16.16 14.35
C LYS A 19 -3.13 14.85 14.47
N THR A 20 -3.70 13.90 15.21
CA THR A 20 -3.33 12.50 15.13
C THR A 20 -3.33 12.18 13.65
N SER A 21 -2.15 11.90 13.11
CA SER A 21 -1.96 11.49 11.73
C SER A 21 -2.81 10.24 11.50
N ASN A 22 -4.01 10.41 10.95
CA ASN A 22 -4.83 9.33 10.43
C ASN A 22 -3.97 8.55 9.43
N LYS A 23 -3.41 7.41 9.84
CA LYS A 23 -2.84 6.42 8.90
C LYS A 23 -4.03 5.82 8.14
N ALA A 24 -4.57 6.57 7.19
CA ALA A 24 -5.80 6.24 6.47
C ALA A 24 -5.60 5.21 5.36
N VAL A 25 -4.38 5.09 4.84
CA VAL A 25 -4.01 4.16 3.77
C VAL A 25 -2.69 3.47 4.10
N CYS A 26 -2.71 2.17 4.35
CA CYS A 26 -1.49 1.38 4.59
C CYS A 26 -1.69 -0.12 4.32
N ILE A 27 -0.60 -0.83 4.04
CA ILE A 27 -0.62 -2.29 3.81
C ILE A 27 -0.82 -2.99 5.15
N THR A 28 -1.94 -3.70 5.29
CA THR A 28 -2.26 -4.48 6.50
C THR A 28 -1.69 -5.89 6.42
N SER A 29 -1.69 -6.48 5.23
CA SER A 29 -1.13 -7.81 5.00
C SER A 29 -0.73 -8.00 3.54
N LEU A 30 0.25 -8.88 3.34
CA LEU A 30 0.66 -9.38 2.04
C LEU A 30 0.80 -10.89 2.18
N THR A 31 0.16 -11.64 1.28
CA THR A 31 0.28 -13.10 1.25
C THR A 31 0.89 -13.56 -0.05
N TYR A 32 1.82 -14.51 0.04
CA TYR A 32 2.47 -15.12 -1.11
C TYR A 32 2.05 -16.58 -1.26
N LYS A 33 1.43 -16.88 -2.39
CA LYS A 33 1.02 -18.23 -2.78
C LYS A 33 1.91 -18.73 -3.91
N SER A 34 2.87 -19.56 -3.53
CA SER A 34 3.68 -20.35 -4.45
C SER A 34 2.79 -21.31 -5.26
N ARG A 35 3.02 -21.36 -6.57
CA ARG A 35 2.32 -22.24 -7.52
C ARG A 35 3.30 -23.09 -8.34
N LYS A 36 4.48 -23.36 -7.80
CA LYS A 36 5.59 -24.15 -8.38
C LYS A 36 5.22 -25.45 -9.13
N LEU A 37 4.11 -26.09 -8.78
CA LEU A 37 3.64 -27.34 -9.43
C LEU A 37 2.65 -27.10 -10.59
N GLN A 38 2.41 -25.85 -10.94
CA GLN A 38 1.45 -25.43 -11.95
C GLN A 38 2.16 -24.54 -12.96
N LEU A 39 1.79 -24.62 -14.25
CA LEU A 39 2.31 -23.76 -15.32
C LEU A 39 1.74 -22.33 -15.25
N ILE A 40 1.56 -21.81 -14.04
CA ILE A 40 1.01 -20.49 -13.78
C ILE A 40 1.91 -19.73 -12.81
N PRO A 41 2.03 -18.40 -12.95
CA PRO A 41 2.88 -17.61 -12.08
C PRO A 41 2.40 -17.65 -10.63
N ASP A 42 3.34 -17.41 -9.70
CA ASP A 42 3.03 -17.25 -8.29
C ASP A 42 2.12 -16.03 -8.09
N LEU A 43 1.35 -16.06 -7.01
CA LEU A 43 0.40 -14.98 -6.70
C LEU A 43 0.80 -14.30 -5.41
N ILE A 44 0.89 -12.97 -5.46
CA ILE A 44 0.96 -12.09 -4.32
C ILE A 44 -0.39 -11.40 -4.17
N ARG A 45 -0.95 -11.43 -2.96
CA ARG A 45 -2.15 -10.67 -2.61
C ARG A 45 -1.78 -9.63 -1.57
N ILE A 46 -2.05 -8.36 -1.89
CA ILE A 46 -1.77 -7.22 -1.03
C ILE A 46 -3.10 -6.68 -0.53
N ASN A 47 -3.28 -6.62 0.79
CA ASN A 47 -4.43 -6.00 1.41
C ASN A 47 -4.02 -4.64 1.99
N ILE A 48 -4.72 -3.60 1.56
CA ILE A 48 -4.49 -2.21 1.95
C ILE A 48 -5.74 -1.73 2.68
N SER A 49 -5.58 -1.29 3.93
CA SER A 49 -6.67 -0.57 4.60
C SER A 49 -6.82 0.79 3.97
N ASP A 50 -8.05 1.20 3.67
CA ASP A 50 -8.39 2.52 3.15
C ASP A 50 -9.64 3.05 3.86
N SER A 51 -9.52 3.35 5.15
CA SER A 51 -10.66 3.74 6.00
C SER A 51 -11.33 5.05 5.58
N ASN A 52 -10.63 5.91 4.83
CA ASN A 52 -11.16 7.16 4.31
C ASN A 52 -11.62 7.07 2.85
N GLN A 53 -11.54 5.87 2.24
CA GLN A 53 -11.89 5.63 0.84
C GLN A 53 -11.11 6.48 -0.17
N ASN A 54 -9.94 6.98 0.20
CA ASN A 54 -9.16 7.85 -0.68
C ASN A 54 -8.57 7.05 -1.84
N LEU A 55 -8.04 5.87 -1.55
CA LEU A 55 -7.49 4.96 -2.55
C LEU A 55 -8.61 4.34 -3.39
N THR A 56 -9.69 3.87 -2.75
CA THR A 56 -10.88 3.31 -3.39
C THR A 56 -11.51 4.30 -4.38
N LYS A 57 -11.68 5.57 -3.99
CA LYS A 57 -12.18 6.61 -4.91
C LYS A 57 -11.25 6.80 -6.10
N LYS A 58 -9.93 6.84 -5.87
CA LYS A 58 -8.95 6.98 -6.96
C LYS A 58 -8.95 5.78 -7.91
N LEU A 59 -9.17 4.58 -7.38
CA LEU A 59 -9.28 3.33 -8.13
C LEU A 59 -10.64 3.13 -8.80
N SER A 60 -11.68 3.87 -8.43
CA SER A 60 -13.01 3.71 -9.05
C SER A 60 -13.04 3.99 -10.55
N SER A 61 -12.04 4.74 -11.05
CA SER A 61 -11.85 5.02 -12.48
C SER A 61 -10.92 4.02 -13.17
N TYR A 62 -10.24 3.15 -12.42
CA TYR A 62 -9.20 2.25 -12.90
C TYR A 62 -9.42 0.86 -12.30
N ASN A 63 -10.01 -0.05 -13.08
CA ASN A 63 -10.29 -1.43 -12.65
C ASN A 63 -9.03 -2.30 -12.50
N PHE A 64 -7.85 -1.76 -12.77
CA PHE A 64 -6.55 -2.42 -12.69
C PHE A 64 -5.47 -1.41 -12.29
N ALA A 65 -4.40 -1.89 -11.65
CA ALA A 65 -3.16 -1.12 -11.51
C ALA A 65 -2.28 -1.48 -12.71
N ASP A 66 -1.81 -0.47 -13.43
CA ASP A 66 -0.91 -0.66 -14.58
C ASP A 66 0.36 -1.41 -14.14
N GLN A 67 0.86 -1.08 -12.95
CA GLN A 67 2.04 -1.69 -12.37
C GLN A 67 2.04 -1.61 -10.84
N VAL A 68 2.64 -2.62 -10.21
CA VAL A 68 2.94 -2.62 -8.76
C VAL A 68 4.44 -2.71 -8.57
N PHE A 69 5.03 -1.65 -8.03
CA PHE A 69 6.44 -1.57 -7.70
C PHE A 69 6.70 -2.05 -6.29
N PHE A 70 7.41 -3.16 -6.12
CA PHE A 70 7.97 -3.54 -4.82
C PHE A 70 9.33 -2.85 -4.66
N TYR A 71 9.39 -1.79 -3.84
CA TYR A 71 10.65 -1.03 -3.69
C TYR A 71 11.75 -1.81 -2.96
N SER A 72 11.40 -2.89 -2.25
CA SER A 72 12.36 -3.84 -1.69
C SER A 72 13.04 -4.72 -2.74
N MET A 73 12.59 -4.67 -3.99
CA MET A 73 13.22 -5.34 -5.12
C MET A 73 14.10 -4.36 -5.92
N PRO A 74 15.29 -4.78 -6.37
CA PRO A 74 16.10 -4.06 -7.35
C PRO A 74 15.28 -3.68 -8.59
N GLU A 75 15.55 -2.51 -9.16
CA GLU A 75 14.76 -1.96 -10.27
C GLU A 75 14.69 -2.90 -11.48
N ASN A 76 15.82 -3.52 -11.85
CA ASN A 76 15.92 -4.50 -12.91
C ASN A 76 15.20 -5.84 -12.64
N GLN A 77 14.62 -6.02 -11.45
CA GLN A 77 13.84 -7.20 -11.10
C GLN A 77 12.34 -6.89 -10.96
N ARG A 78 11.95 -5.61 -10.99
CA ARG A 78 10.55 -5.21 -10.81
C ARG A 78 9.67 -5.62 -11.99
N GLU A 79 10.24 -5.83 -13.17
CA GLU A 79 9.53 -6.30 -14.36
C GLU A 79 8.91 -7.70 -14.19
N TYR A 80 9.44 -8.52 -13.27
CA TYR A 80 8.89 -9.84 -12.97
C TYR A 80 7.59 -9.78 -12.13
N PHE A 81 7.11 -8.59 -11.78
CA PHE A 81 5.91 -8.38 -10.98
C PHE A 81 4.85 -7.67 -11.80
N ILE A 82 3.84 -8.42 -12.22
CA ILE A 82 2.80 -7.94 -13.11
C ILE A 82 1.54 -7.66 -12.28
N GLY A 83 1.12 -6.39 -12.29
CA GLY A 83 -0.12 -5.96 -11.65
C GLY A 83 -1.33 -6.70 -12.24
N GLY A 84 -2.30 -7.01 -11.40
CA GLY A 84 -3.50 -7.76 -11.78
C GLY A 84 -4.77 -7.07 -11.32
N SER A 85 -5.74 -7.88 -10.92
CA SER A 85 -7.05 -7.38 -10.50
C SER A 85 -6.99 -6.59 -9.19
N ILE A 86 -7.85 -5.57 -9.13
CA ILE A 86 -8.10 -4.79 -7.93
C ILE A 86 -9.53 -5.08 -7.48
N ILE A 87 -9.68 -5.44 -6.21
CA ILE A 87 -10.98 -5.62 -5.57
C ILE A 87 -11.05 -4.64 -4.41
N SER A 88 -11.94 -3.65 -4.53
CA SER A 88 -12.14 -2.63 -3.50
C SER A 88 -13.47 -2.84 -2.79
N THR A 89 -13.43 -2.87 -1.47
CA THR A 89 -14.60 -2.80 -0.59
C THR A 89 -14.55 -1.48 0.20
N LYS A 90 -15.51 -1.26 1.10
CA LYS A 90 -15.68 0.00 1.83
C LYS A 90 -14.39 0.48 2.52
N ASP A 91 -13.60 -0.44 3.09
CA ASP A 91 -12.46 -0.12 3.95
C ASP A 91 -11.17 -0.88 3.57
N LEU A 92 -11.24 -1.69 2.50
CA LEU A 92 -10.16 -2.60 2.11
C LEU A 92 -10.01 -2.63 0.60
N VAL A 93 -8.79 -2.39 0.13
CA VAL A 93 -8.38 -2.61 -1.25
C VAL A 93 -7.49 -3.85 -1.31
N THR A 94 -7.87 -4.81 -2.13
CA THR A 94 -7.09 -6.02 -2.41
C THR A 94 -6.49 -5.92 -3.80
N ILE A 95 -5.18 -6.04 -3.89
CA ILE A 95 -4.45 -6.04 -5.17
C ILE A 95 -3.85 -7.42 -5.37
N GLN A 96 -4.07 -7.99 -6.55
CA GLN A 96 -3.44 -9.23 -6.97
C GLN A 96 -2.27 -8.91 -7.90
N VAL A 97 -1.12 -9.50 -7.63
CA VAL A 97 0.09 -9.35 -8.45
C VAL A 97 0.61 -10.74 -8.76
N THR A 98 0.90 -11.02 -10.03
CA THR A 98 1.52 -12.28 -10.43
C THR A 98 3.02 -12.10 -10.59
N THR A 99 3.79 -13.14 -10.28
CA THR A 99 5.24 -13.11 -10.44
C THR A 99 5.82 -14.48 -10.75
N SER A 100 6.89 -14.51 -11.54
CA SER A 100 7.73 -15.70 -11.76
C SER A 100 9.08 -15.60 -11.02
N PHE A 101 9.36 -14.48 -10.35
CA PHE A 101 10.65 -14.20 -9.76
C PHE A 101 11.09 -15.28 -8.74
N PHE A 102 10.18 -15.62 -7.82
CA PHE A 102 10.42 -16.60 -6.74
C PHE A 102 10.23 -18.06 -7.18
N ASN A 103 9.76 -18.27 -8.42
CA ASN A 103 9.63 -19.58 -9.05
C ASN A 103 10.94 -20.00 -9.75
N SER A 104 11.86 -19.07 -10.00
CA SER A 104 12.99 -19.33 -10.89
C SER A 104 13.97 -20.38 -10.34
N GLU A 105 14.25 -21.39 -11.16
CA GLU A 105 15.40 -22.28 -11.07
C GLU A 105 16.75 -21.52 -11.26
N HIS A 106 16.72 -20.20 -11.48
CA HIS A 106 17.90 -19.34 -11.70
C HIS A 106 18.66 -18.95 -10.43
N GLY A 107 18.18 -19.35 -9.26
CA GLY A 107 18.93 -19.26 -8.02
C GLY A 107 18.51 -20.42 -7.13
N ARG A 108 19.48 -21.18 -6.63
CA ARG A 108 19.30 -22.42 -5.83
C ARG A 108 18.48 -22.26 -4.54
N LYS A 109 17.89 -21.09 -4.28
CA LYS A 109 17.14 -20.78 -3.07
C LYS A 109 15.66 -21.07 -3.26
N VAL A 110 15.19 -22.12 -2.59
CA VAL A 110 13.76 -22.35 -2.40
C VAL A 110 13.24 -21.37 -1.36
N TRP A 111 12.58 -20.31 -1.82
CA TRP A 111 11.95 -19.33 -0.93
C TRP A 111 10.72 -19.91 -0.23
N LYS A 112 10.65 -19.74 1.09
CA LYS A 112 9.42 -20.00 1.86
C LYS A 112 8.49 -18.80 1.80
N SER A 113 7.17 -19.02 1.87
CA SER A 113 6.19 -17.93 1.73
C SER A 113 6.40 -16.79 2.72
N ASN A 114 6.67 -17.11 3.98
CA ASN A 114 6.92 -16.12 5.02
C ASN A 114 8.19 -15.28 4.78
N GLU A 115 9.21 -15.82 4.09
CA GLU A 115 10.41 -15.09 3.73
C GLU A 115 10.13 -14.09 2.61
N VAL A 116 9.36 -14.51 1.60
CA VAL A 116 8.89 -13.63 0.51
C VAL A 116 8.03 -12.51 1.07
N GLU A 117 7.08 -12.83 1.95
CA GLU A 117 6.20 -11.84 2.56
C GLU A 117 6.97 -10.82 3.39
N LYS A 118 7.99 -11.26 4.15
CA LYS A 118 8.87 -10.36 4.90
C LYS A 118 9.69 -9.46 3.99
N LEU A 119 10.29 -10.01 2.94
CA LEU A 119 11.07 -9.25 1.95
C LEU A 119 10.22 -8.18 1.28
N LEU A 120 9.04 -8.55 0.79
CA LEU A 120 8.17 -7.62 0.05
C LEU A 120 7.52 -6.55 0.95
N LEU A 121 7.41 -6.80 2.25
CA LEU A 121 6.91 -5.83 3.24
C LEU A 121 7.99 -4.99 3.91
N GLN A 122 9.28 -5.21 3.59
CA GLN A 122 10.39 -4.48 4.21
C GLN A 122 10.36 -2.98 3.85
N ASP A 123 9.93 -2.66 2.64
CA ASP A 123 9.80 -1.29 2.14
C ASP A 123 8.36 -0.97 1.71
N SER A 124 8.15 0.24 1.19
CA SER A 124 6.87 0.62 0.57
C SER A 124 6.63 -0.12 -0.75
N ILE A 125 5.37 -0.13 -1.19
CA ILE A 125 4.99 -0.43 -2.56
C ILE A 125 4.59 0.85 -3.30
N GLY A 126 4.82 0.89 -4.61
CA GLY A 126 4.27 1.90 -5.51
C GLY A 126 3.13 1.30 -6.33
N LEU A 127 2.00 1.97 -6.43
CA LEU A 127 0.90 1.61 -7.32
C LEU A 127 0.83 2.62 -8.46
N LEU A 128 1.13 2.19 -9.69
CA LEU A 128 0.94 3.01 -10.88
C LEU A 128 -0.53 2.89 -11.33
N ILE A 129 -1.22 4.03 -11.35
CA ILE A 129 -2.63 4.15 -11.73
C ILE A 129 -2.74 5.34 -12.69
N GLY A 130 -2.87 5.05 -13.98
CA GLY A 130 -2.84 6.07 -15.03
C GLY A 130 -1.46 6.72 -15.10
N LYS A 131 -1.38 8.01 -14.72
CA LYS A 131 -0.11 8.77 -14.68
C LYS A 131 0.46 8.95 -13.28
N ASP A 132 -0.30 8.53 -12.26
CA ASP A 132 0.08 8.75 -10.87
C ASP A 132 0.70 7.49 -10.27
N THR A 133 1.74 7.66 -9.47
CA THR A 133 2.26 6.60 -8.61
C THR A 133 1.89 6.89 -7.17
N ILE A 134 1.17 5.98 -6.51
CA ILE A 134 0.81 6.07 -5.09
C ILE A 134 1.76 5.20 -4.29
N ILE A 135 2.51 5.81 -3.37
CA ILE A 135 3.41 5.08 -2.48
C ILE A 135 2.67 4.71 -1.20
N ILE A 136 2.63 3.42 -0.88
CA ILE A 136 1.92 2.88 0.28
C ILE A 136 2.90 2.11 1.16
N LYS A 137 2.95 2.49 2.44
CA LYS A 137 3.80 1.83 3.45
C LYS A 137 3.04 0.74 4.20
N SER A 138 3.77 -0.18 4.82
CA SER A 138 3.18 -1.10 5.80
C SER A 138 2.63 -0.35 7.01
N CYS A 139 1.55 -0.87 7.61
CA CYS A 139 0.97 -0.29 8.83
C CYS A 139 1.85 -0.53 10.09
N ARG A 140 2.84 -1.43 10.00
CA ARG A 140 3.73 -1.81 11.10
C ARG A 140 4.51 -0.62 11.67
#